data_AF-F3KGC3-F1
#
_entry.id   AF-F3KGC3-F1
#
_cell.length_a   1.000
_cell.length_b   1.000
_cell.length_c   1.000
_cell.angle_alpha   90.00
_cell.angle_beta   90.00
_cell.angle_gamma   90.00
#
_symmetry.space_group_name_H-M   'P 1'
#
loop_
_entity.id
_entity.type
_entity.pdbx_description
1 polymer ?
#
loop_
_entity_poly.entity_id
_entity_poly.type
_entity_poly.pdbx_seq_one_letter_code
_entity_poly.pdbx_strand_id
1 'polypeptide(L)'
;MKIFKLLAVATLSATFTLSVAQADTLEISVSKQAPDMQTISRPYNGMDKADVERVFGAPYAINGPVGEPPISSWSYEKFTVYFEDNTVLHSVLVKPKTAE
;
A
#
# COMPACT_ATOMS: atom_id res chain seq x y z
N MET A 1 36.58 -78.60 6.18
CA MET A 1 37.78 -77.83 6.58
C MET A 1 37.41 -76.35 6.55
N LYS A 2 37.59 -75.66 7.69
CA LYS A 2 37.26 -74.24 7.91
C LYS A 2 37.92 -73.36 6.83
N ILE A 3 37.28 -72.27 6.40
CA ILE A 3 37.71 -70.89 6.70
C ILE A 3 36.85 -69.81 6.01
N PHE A 4 36.47 -68.84 6.84
CA PHE A 4 36.00 -67.47 6.63
C PHE A 4 36.36 -66.78 5.30
N LYS A 5 35.38 -66.07 4.72
CA LYS A 5 35.58 -64.76 4.10
C LYS A 5 34.43 -63.81 4.47
N LEU A 6 34.78 -62.73 5.17
CA LEU A 6 33.97 -61.54 5.40
C LEU A 6 33.50 -60.95 4.06
N LEU A 7 32.26 -60.44 4.00
CA LEU A 7 31.94 -59.37 3.06
C LEU A 7 30.82 -58.46 3.57
N ALA A 8 31.25 -57.26 3.97
CA ALA A 8 30.55 -55.97 3.84
C ALA A 8 29.10 -55.87 4.34
N VAL A 9 28.92 -55.56 5.63
CA VAL A 9 27.74 -54.81 6.07
C VAL A 9 28.04 -53.34 5.78
N ALA A 10 27.53 -52.84 4.66
CA ALA A 10 27.56 -51.43 4.32
C ALA A 10 26.56 -50.70 5.24
N THR A 11 27.06 -50.11 6.32
CA THR A 11 26.26 -49.25 7.20
C THR A 11 25.96 -47.95 6.45
N LEU A 12 24.77 -47.88 5.84
CA LEU A 12 24.26 -46.71 5.13
C LEU A 12 23.90 -45.61 6.15
N SER A 13 24.86 -44.74 6.46
CA SER A 13 24.61 -43.53 7.24
C SER A 13 23.79 -42.53 6.41
N ALA A 14 22.46 -42.57 6.55
CA ALA A 14 21.58 -41.57 5.97
C ALA A 14 21.73 -40.23 6.72
N THR A 15 22.53 -39.31 6.19
CA THR A 15 22.64 -37.93 6.69
C THR A 15 21.39 -37.16 6.29
N PHE A 16 20.46 -36.99 7.23
CA PHE A 16 19.28 -36.15 7.07
C PHE A 16 19.69 -34.68 7.22
N THR A 17 19.83 -33.95 6.10
CA THR A 17 20.06 -32.50 6.12
C THR A 17 18.74 -31.79 6.38
N LEU A 18 18.57 -31.26 7.60
CA LEU A 18 17.46 -30.36 7.94
C LEU A 18 17.62 -29.06 7.13
N SER A 19 16.81 -28.92 6.09
CA SER A 19 16.68 -27.65 5.36
C SER A 19 15.83 -26.70 6.19
N VAL A 20 16.46 -25.72 6.82
CA VAL A 20 15.76 -24.62 7.50
C VAL A 20 15.18 -23.68 6.44
N ALA A 21 13.85 -23.63 6.35
CA ALA A 21 13.15 -22.67 5.52
C ALA A 21 13.37 -21.25 6.08
N GLN A 22 13.99 -20.39 5.29
CA GLN A 22 14.06 -18.95 5.56
C GLN A 22 12.81 -18.31 4.94
N ALA A 23 12.04 -17.60 5.74
CA ALA A 23 10.89 -16.83 5.27
C ALA A 23 11.21 -15.34 5.41
N ASP A 24 11.02 -14.59 4.32
CA ASP A 24 11.17 -13.15 4.33
C ASP A 24 9.91 -12.50 4.94
N THR A 25 10.11 -11.71 5.99
CA THR A 25 9.06 -10.85 6.55
C THR A 25 9.14 -9.48 5.88
N LEU A 26 8.24 -9.24 4.93
CA LEU A 26 8.07 -7.93 4.32
C LEU A 26 7.13 -7.06 5.18
N GLU A 27 7.70 -6.14 5.96
CA GLU A 27 6.91 -5.14 6.67
C GLU A 27 6.43 -4.04 5.70
N ILE A 28 5.17 -4.13 5.29
CA ILE A 28 4.51 -3.05 4.55
C ILE A 28 3.98 -2.07 5.58
N SER A 29 4.73 -0.99 5.84
CA SER A 29 4.25 0.06 6.74
C SER A 29 2.97 0.66 6.18
N VAL A 30 1.85 0.45 6.89
CA VAL A 30 0.61 1.17 6.61
C VAL A 30 0.94 2.66 6.75
N SER A 31 0.54 3.48 5.77
CA SER A 31 0.58 4.96 5.77
C SER A 31 1.72 5.69 5.06
N LYS A 32 2.75 5.05 4.51
CA LYS A 32 3.74 5.81 3.69
C LYS A 32 3.30 5.88 2.24
N GLN A 33 2.43 6.84 1.91
CA GLN A 33 2.45 7.42 0.57
C GLN A 33 3.91 7.79 0.27
N ALA A 34 4.38 7.48 -0.94
CA ALA A 34 5.80 7.55 -1.29
C ALA A 34 6.43 8.85 -0.75
N PRO A 35 7.62 8.80 -0.14
CA PRO A 35 8.19 9.94 0.59
C PRO A 35 8.19 11.23 -0.22
N ASP A 36 8.42 11.14 -1.53
CA ASP A 36 8.41 12.28 -2.46
C ASP A 36 7.03 12.97 -2.55
N MET A 37 5.94 12.23 -2.32
CA MET A 37 4.57 12.74 -2.41
C MET A 37 4.09 13.40 -1.12
N GLN A 38 4.80 13.25 0.00
CA GLN A 38 4.42 13.89 1.28
C GLN A 38 4.50 15.43 1.22
N THR A 39 5.28 15.97 0.28
CA THR A 39 5.50 17.42 0.10
C THR A 39 4.34 18.14 -0.59
N ILE A 40 3.37 17.42 -1.15
CA ILE A 40 2.24 18.02 -1.88
C ILE A 40 1.22 18.58 -0.88
N SER A 41 1.10 19.92 -0.85
CA SER A 41 0.06 20.63 -0.10
C SER A 41 -1.32 20.21 -0.59
N ARG A 42 -2.24 19.97 0.34
CA ARG A 42 -3.61 19.52 0.10
C ARG A 42 -4.53 19.97 1.24
N PRO A 43 -5.84 20.08 1.01
CA PRO A 43 -6.78 20.43 2.07
C PRO A 43 -6.66 19.51 3.28
N TYR A 44 -6.68 20.11 4.48
CA TYR A 44 -6.72 19.38 5.74
C TYR A 44 -8.16 18.96 6.08
N ASN A 45 -8.31 17.90 6.86
CA ASN A 45 -9.62 17.42 7.33
C ASN A 45 -10.34 18.54 8.10
N GLY A 46 -11.61 18.81 7.78
CA GLY A 46 -12.39 19.88 8.39
C GLY A 46 -12.42 21.21 7.62
N MET A 47 -11.60 21.39 6.57
CA MET A 47 -11.67 22.59 5.74
C MET A 47 -13.02 22.66 4.98
N ASP A 48 -13.59 23.86 4.81
CA ASP A 48 -14.83 24.05 4.05
C ASP A 48 -14.58 24.08 2.53
N LYS A 49 -15.56 23.65 1.72
CA LYS A 49 -15.51 23.70 0.25
C LYS A 49 -15.06 25.06 -0.31
N ALA A 50 -15.59 26.16 0.20
CA ALA A 50 -15.24 27.51 -0.26
C ALA A 50 -13.79 27.86 0.08
N ASP A 51 -13.28 27.41 1.23
CA ASP A 51 -11.89 27.59 1.60
C ASP A 51 -10.96 26.74 0.72
N VAL A 52 -11.37 25.51 0.40
CA VAL A 52 -10.65 24.65 -0.54
C VAL A 52 -10.53 25.35 -1.90
N GLU A 53 -11.64 25.82 -2.46
CA GLU A 53 -11.63 26.49 -3.77
C GLU A 53 -10.81 27.79 -3.73
N ARG A 54 -10.89 28.55 -2.63
CA ARG A 54 -10.12 29.79 -2.45
C ARG A 54 -8.61 29.55 -2.40
N VAL A 55 -8.17 28.46 -1.75
CA VAL A 55 -6.73 28.18 -1.52
C VAL A 55 -6.13 27.35 -2.67
N PHE A 56 -6.88 26.41 -3.23
CA PHE A 56 -6.39 25.44 -4.23
C PHE A 56 -6.91 25.69 -5.64
N GLY A 57 -7.85 26.62 -5.82
CA GLY A 57 -8.52 26.91 -7.09
C GLY A 57 -9.68 25.96 -7.37
N ALA A 58 -10.29 26.12 -8.55
CA ALA A 58 -11.38 25.26 -8.99
C ALA A 58 -10.86 23.85 -9.33
N PRO A 59 -11.56 22.77 -8.93
CA PRO A 59 -11.20 21.42 -9.33
C PRO A 59 -11.48 21.20 -10.82
N TYR A 60 -10.73 20.29 -11.45
CA TYR A 60 -10.98 19.96 -12.87
C TYR A 60 -12.16 18.98 -13.04
N ALA A 61 -12.56 18.28 -11.98
CA ALA A 61 -13.73 17.41 -11.97
C ALA A 61 -14.38 17.36 -10.59
N ILE A 62 -15.71 17.24 -10.58
CA ILE A 62 -16.55 17.09 -9.39
C ILE A 62 -17.43 15.86 -9.59
N ASN A 63 -17.47 14.95 -8.61
CA ASN A 63 -18.31 13.75 -8.63
C ASN A 63 -19.20 13.69 -7.38
N GLY A 64 -20.38 13.06 -7.53
CA GLY A 64 -21.37 12.91 -6.47
C GLY A 64 -22.33 14.12 -6.34
N PRO A 65 -22.99 14.30 -5.17
CA PRO A 65 -22.88 13.46 -3.97
C PRO A 65 -23.51 12.06 -4.14
N VAL A 66 -23.03 11.09 -3.38
CA VAL A 66 -23.59 9.73 -3.30
C VAL A 66 -23.74 9.28 -1.84
N GLY A 67 -24.78 8.50 -1.55
CA GLY A 67 -25.00 7.88 -0.24
C GLY A 67 -25.62 8.80 0.83
N GLU A 68 -25.75 8.23 2.03
CA GLU A 68 -26.12 8.92 3.27
C GLU A 68 -25.12 8.49 4.37
N PRO A 69 -24.33 9.40 4.97
CA PRO A 69 -24.26 10.83 4.67
C PRO A 69 -23.72 11.12 3.24
N PRO A 70 -24.07 12.27 2.63
CA PRO A 70 -23.73 12.55 1.24
C PRO A 70 -22.24 12.81 1.07
N ILE A 71 -21.57 11.98 0.26
CA ILE A 71 -20.14 12.13 -0.05
C ILE A 71 -19.94 12.63 -1.49
N SER A 72 -19.19 13.71 -1.64
CA SER A 72 -18.75 14.25 -2.94
C SER A 72 -17.24 14.21 -3.07
N SER A 73 -16.71 14.17 -4.30
CA SER A 73 -15.27 14.20 -4.54
C SER A 73 -14.88 15.25 -5.58
N TRP A 74 -13.83 16.01 -5.29
CA TRP A 74 -13.26 17.02 -6.17
C TRP A 74 -11.85 16.58 -6.58
N SER A 75 -11.58 16.57 -7.88
CA SER A 75 -10.28 16.13 -8.41
C SER A 75 -9.41 17.32 -8.82
N TYR A 76 -8.17 17.28 -8.35
CA TYR A 76 -7.06 18.16 -8.70
C TYR A 76 -5.94 17.33 -9.31
N GLU A 77 -5.03 17.96 -10.06
CA GLU A 77 -4.00 17.26 -10.84
C GLU A 77 -3.20 16.24 -10.00
N LYS A 78 -2.93 16.57 -8.74
CA LYS A 78 -2.08 15.77 -7.85
C LYS A 78 -2.84 15.06 -6.71
N PHE A 79 -4.11 15.39 -6.49
CA PHE A 79 -4.88 14.84 -5.38
C PHE A 79 -6.40 14.92 -5.61
N THR A 80 -7.14 14.07 -4.92
CA THR A 80 -8.61 14.10 -4.85
C THR A 80 -9.02 14.41 -3.41
N VAL A 81 -9.98 15.33 -3.26
CA VAL A 81 -10.55 15.74 -1.98
C VAL A 81 -11.94 15.14 -1.88
N TYR A 82 -12.23 14.46 -0.77
CA TYR A 82 -13.54 13.93 -0.44
C TYR A 82 -14.19 14.83 0.60
N PHE A 83 -15.47 15.12 0.41
CA PHE A 83 -16.27 15.94 1.30
C PHE A 83 -17.48 15.18 1.78
N GLU A 84 -17.77 15.30 3.07
CA GLU A 84 -19.10 15.03 3.63
C GLU A 84 -19.79 16.38 3.79
N ASP A 85 -20.96 16.54 3.17
CA ASP A 85 -21.62 17.84 3.02
C ASP A 85 -20.67 18.92 2.46
N ASN A 86 -20.29 19.89 3.30
CA ASN A 86 -19.40 21.00 2.96
C ASN A 86 -17.98 20.85 3.51
N THR A 87 -17.72 19.80 4.26
CA THR A 87 -16.50 19.65 5.06
C THR A 87 -15.58 18.61 4.44
N VAL A 88 -14.29 18.93 4.34
CA VAL A 88 -13.27 17.96 3.89
C VAL A 88 -13.24 16.78 4.84
N LEU A 89 -13.58 15.60 4.32
CA LEU A 89 -13.41 14.32 5.00
C LEU A 89 -11.96 13.83 4.84
N HIS A 90 -11.43 13.81 3.61
CA HIS A 90 -10.06 13.31 3.38
C HIS A 90 -9.47 13.78 2.05
N SER A 91 -8.14 13.87 1.96
CA SER A 91 -7.41 14.25 0.75
C SER A 91 -6.40 13.17 0.36
N VAL A 92 -6.60 12.54 -0.81
CA VAL A 92 -5.79 11.41 -1.30
C VAL A 92 -4.93 11.83 -2.47
N LEU A 93 -3.65 11.45 -2.50
CA LEU A 93 -2.74 11.76 -3.60
C LEU A 93 -3.01 10.83 -4.79
N VAL A 94 -3.02 11.39 -5.99
CA VAL A 94 -3.12 10.63 -7.23
C VAL A 94 -1.76 10.04 -7.54
N LYS A 95 -1.68 8.71 -7.70
CA LYS A 95 -0.44 8.07 -8.17
C LYS A 95 -0.17 8.50 -9.61
N PRO A 96 1.05 8.95 -9.95
CA PRO A 96 1.40 9.17 -11.35
C PRO A 96 1.23 7.85 -12.11
N LYS A 97 0.67 7.90 -13.31
CA LYS A 97 0.66 6.74 -14.21
C LYS A 97 2.11 6.47 -14.59
N THR A 98 2.69 5.42 -14.02
CA THR A 98 3.96 4.87 -14.51
C THR A 98 3.71 4.43 -15.95
N ALA A 99 4.44 5.01 -16.91
CA ALA A 99 4.51 4.44 -18.25
C ALA A 99 5.25 3.11 -18.13
N GLU A 100 4.54 2.02 -18.40
CA GLU A 100 5.08 0.65 -18.48
C GLU A 100 5.99 0.50 -19.69
#